data_AF-A0A7G2C6Y0-F1
#
_entry.id   AF-A0A7G2C6Y0-F1
#
_cell.length_a   1.000
_cell.length_b   1.000
_cell.length_c   1.000
_cell.angle_alpha   90.00
_cell.angle_beta   90.00
_cell.angle_gamma   90.00
#
_symmetry.space_group_name_H-M   'P 1'
#
loop_
_entity.id
_entity.type
_entity.pdbx_description
1 polymer ?
#
loop_
_entity_poly.entity_id
_entity_poly.type
_entity_poly.pdbx_seq_one_letter_code
_entity_poly.pdbx_strand_id
1 'polypeptide(L)'
;MSRSLPKGEYRRVRGDRSEEKEKASAENEVRVTANHGQHGYIAYAIAVLNGEDGKTKNDTVKISGMGGAIYNAVNIAEIVKRRVEGLHQITVIDSEVMKDEYEPIDRTKNPDNQIVERKVSTILITLSRNQLDKSNPGYQEPLPADQVTEQEKREPGESRGEGRGRGGRGGRRGGRGGRGRGEGRGRGGRGRGRD
;
A
#
# COMPACT_ATOMS: atom_id res chain seq x y z
N MET A 1 -31.44 -21.11 8.23
CA MET A 1 -30.57 -21.77 9.21
C MET A 1 -29.18 -21.89 8.61
N SER A 2 -28.19 -21.13 9.12
CA SER A 2 -26.79 -21.29 8.71
C SER A 2 -26.22 -22.49 9.46
N ARG A 3 -26.03 -23.63 8.78
CA ARG A 3 -25.33 -24.79 9.37
C ARG A 3 -23.84 -24.53 9.28
N SER A 4 -23.18 -24.44 10.43
CA SER A 4 -21.72 -24.46 10.51
C SER A 4 -21.21 -25.86 10.19
N LEU A 5 -20.19 -25.97 9.33
CA LEU A 5 -19.55 -27.24 9.02
C LEU A 5 -18.88 -27.86 10.27
N PRO A 6 -18.94 -29.19 10.45
CA PRO A 6 -18.19 -29.87 11.50
C PRO A 6 -16.68 -29.66 11.31
N LYS A 7 -16.01 -29.25 12.39
CA LYS A 7 -14.57 -28.93 12.38
C LYS A 7 -13.75 -30.18 12.05
N GLY A 8 -12.86 -30.09 11.07
CA GLY A 8 -11.89 -31.15 10.75
C GLY A 8 -12.35 -32.20 9.75
N GLU A 9 -13.58 -32.11 9.23
CA GLU A 9 -14.11 -33.04 8.21
C GLU A 9 -14.08 -32.46 6.80
N TYR A 10 -14.02 -31.14 6.67
CA TYR A 10 -14.08 -30.42 5.40
C TYR A 10 -12.90 -29.47 5.26
N ARG A 11 -12.41 -29.31 4.04
CA ARG A 11 -11.40 -28.32 3.67
C ARG A 11 -12.00 -27.37 2.64
N ARG A 12 -11.74 -26.07 2.82
CA ARG A 12 -12.18 -25.06 1.84
C ARG A 12 -11.46 -25.31 0.52
N VAL A 13 -12.22 -25.47 -0.55
CA VAL A 13 -11.70 -25.47 -1.91
C VAL A 13 -11.20 -24.07 -2.19
N ARG A 14 -9.90 -23.92 -2.45
CA ARG A 14 -9.38 -22.65 -2.96
C ARG A 14 -9.76 -22.58 -4.43
N GLY A 15 -10.95 -22.05 -4.70
CA GLY A 15 -11.32 -21.64 -6.06
C GLY A 15 -10.22 -20.73 -6.60
N ASP A 16 -9.88 -20.95 -7.87
CA ASP A 16 -8.93 -20.11 -8.55
C ASP A 16 -9.56 -18.72 -8.59
N ARG A 17 -9.00 -17.78 -7.82
CA ARG A 17 -9.52 -16.40 -7.65
C ARG A 17 -9.49 -15.59 -8.97
N SER A 18 -9.22 -16.27 -10.08
CA SER A 18 -9.12 -15.81 -11.45
C SER A 18 -10.48 -15.49 -12.06
N GLU A 19 -11.54 -16.27 -11.80
CA GLU A 19 -12.84 -16.04 -12.47
C GLU A 19 -13.51 -14.70 -12.07
N GLU A 20 -13.37 -14.25 -10.81
CA GLU A 20 -13.82 -12.91 -10.39
C GLU A 20 -12.84 -11.78 -10.79
N LYS A 21 -11.58 -12.12 -11.09
CA LYS A 21 -10.56 -11.20 -11.62
C LYS A 21 -10.73 -10.93 -13.12
N GLU A 22 -11.49 -11.76 -13.85
CA GLU A 22 -11.59 -11.69 -15.31
C GLU A 22 -12.57 -10.64 -15.84
N LYS A 23 -13.44 -10.06 -15.01
CA LYS A 23 -14.05 -8.78 -15.39
C LYS A 23 -12.99 -7.70 -15.26
N ALA A 24 -12.36 -7.35 -16.39
CA ALA A 24 -11.53 -6.16 -16.50
C ALA A 24 -12.27 -5.00 -15.83
N SER A 25 -11.79 -4.60 -14.65
CA SER A 25 -12.37 -3.48 -13.92
C SER A 25 -12.18 -2.22 -14.76
N ALA A 26 -13.11 -1.28 -14.66
CA ALA A 26 -12.99 -0.03 -15.40
C ALA A 26 -11.62 0.64 -15.11
N GLU A 27 -11.11 1.41 -16.07
CA GLU A 27 -9.77 2.02 -15.98
C GLU A 27 -9.57 2.95 -14.77
N ASN A 28 -10.65 3.33 -14.09
CA ASN A 28 -10.65 4.17 -12.89
C ASN A 28 -11.09 3.43 -11.61
N GLU A 29 -11.04 2.09 -11.60
CA GLU A 29 -11.38 1.26 -10.45
C GLU A 29 -10.14 0.61 -9.81
N VAL A 30 -10.06 0.74 -8.49
CA VAL A 30 -9.03 0.14 -7.64
C VAL A 30 -9.68 -0.89 -6.73
N ARG A 31 -9.41 -2.18 -6.99
CA ARG A 31 -9.84 -3.28 -6.13
C ARG A 31 -8.74 -3.66 -5.16
N VAL A 32 -8.91 -3.30 -3.90
CA VAL A 32 -7.93 -3.48 -2.84
C VAL A 32 -8.03 -4.88 -2.28
N THR A 33 -6.88 -5.55 -2.13
CA THR A 33 -6.78 -6.85 -1.49
C THR A 33 -6.13 -6.74 -0.11
N ALA A 34 -6.38 -7.71 0.77
CA ALA A 34 -5.92 -7.65 2.16
C ALA A 34 -4.39 -7.75 2.29
N ASN A 35 -3.72 -8.45 1.37
CA ASN A 35 -2.31 -8.84 1.51
C ASN A 35 -1.34 -8.06 0.61
N HIS A 36 -1.83 -7.23 -0.32
CA HIS A 36 -0.94 -6.41 -1.16
C HIS A 36 -0.60 -5.09 -0.47
N GLY A 37 0.63 -4.61 -0.67
CA GLY A 37 1.06 -3.32 -0.15
C GLY A 37 0.26 -2.15 -0.75
N GLN A 38 -0.04 -1.14 0.07
CA GLN A 38 -0.89 0.00 -0.29
C GLN A 38 -0.27 0.92 -1.36
N HIS A 39 1.07 0.96 -1.46
CA HIS A 39 1.79 1.89 -2.33
C HIS A 39 1.39 1.82 -3.80
N GLY A 40 1.23 0.62 -4.36
CA GLY A 40 0.86 0.46 -5.77
C GLY A 40 -0.54 1.00 -6.07
N TYR A 41 -1.49 0.76 -5.16
CA TYR A 41 -2.86 1.27 -5.29
C TYR A 41 -2.92 2.80 -5.20
N ILE A 42 -2.14 3.39 -4.29
CA ILE A 42 -2.04 4.86 -4.15
C ILE A 42 -1.46 5.48 -5.43
N ALA A 43 -0.34 4.94 -5.92
CA ALA A 43 0.31 5.44 -7.12
C ALA A 43 -0.63 5.36 -8.33
N TYR A 44 -1.31 4.22 -8.50
CA TYR A 44 -2.29 4.05 -9.57
C TYR A 44 -3.44 5.05 -9.48
N ALA A 45 -4.05 5.22 -8.29
CA ALA A 45 -5.17 6.15 -8.13
C ALA A 45 -4.78 7.60 -8.47
N ILE A 46 -3.59 8.03 -8.05
CA ILE A 46 -3.05 9.37 -8.38
C ILE A 46 -2.78 9.48 -9.88
N ALA A 47 -2.13 8.48 -10.48
CA ALA A 47 -1.84 8.47 -11.91
C ALA A 47 -3.11 8.57 -12.76
N VAL A 48 -4.19 7.85 -12.38
CA VAL A 48 -5.51 7.96 -13.01
C VAL A 48 -6.11 9.36 -12.86
N LEU A 49 -6.04 9.96 -11.66
CA LEU A 49 -6.56 11.30 -11.42
C LEU A 49 -5.80 12.39 -12.17
N ASN A 50 -4.49 12.22 -12.36
CA ASN A 50 -3.62 13.21 -13.00
C ASN A 50 -3.45 12.97 -14.51
N GLY A 51 -3.70 11.77 -15.01
CA GLY A 51 -3.35 11.36 -16.36
C GLY A 51 -1.84 11.13 -16.53
N GLU A 52 -1.19 10.55 -15.52
CA GLU A 52 0.25 10.27 -15.50
C GLU A 52 0.52 8.77 -15.74
N ASP A 53 1.80 8.37 -15.90
CA ASP A 53 2.22 6.97 -16.05
C ASP A 53 1.48 6.17 -17.14
N GLY A 54 1.11 6.84 -18.24
CA GLY A 54 0.39 6.23 -19.35
C GLY A 54 -1.08 5.93 -19.04
N LYS A 55 -1.67 6.54 -18.01
CA LYS A 55 -3.09 6.45 -17.68
C LYS A 55 -3.88 7.58 -18.32
N THR A 56 -5.10 7.25 -18.78
CA THR A 56 -6.09 8.25 -19.19
C THR A 56 -6.51 9.06 -17.97
N LYS A 57 -6.44 10.39 -18.07
CA LYS A 57 -6.91 11.28 -17.00
C LYS A 57 -8.40 11.05 -16.75
N ASN A 58 -8.77 10.82 -15.50
CA ASN A 58 -10.15 10.72 -15.06
C ASN A 58 -10.37 11.62 -13.85
N ASP A 59 -11.47 12.37 -13.81
CA ASP A 59 -11.78 13.20 -12.64
C ASP A 59 -12.22 12.38 -11.43
N THR A 60 -12.50 11.09 -11.62
CA THR A 60 -13.07 10.22 -10.58
C THR A 60 -12.34 8.89 -10.54
N VAL A 61 -12.00 8.43 -9.33
CA VAL A 61 -11.48 7.09 -9.05
C VAL A 61 -12.35 6.40 -8.01
N LYS A 62 -12.55 5.10 -8.16
CA LYS A 62 -13.33 4.26 -7.23
C LYS A 62 -12.42 3.26 -6.54
N ILE A 63 -12.35 3.30 -5.21
CA ILE A 63 -11.55 2.40 -4.40
C ILE A 63 -12.49 1.46 -3.65
N SER A 64 -12.36 0.15 -3.88
CA SER A 64 -13.21 -0.86 -3.26
C SER A 64 -12.38 -1.85 -2.44
N GLY A 65 -12.99 -2.37 -1.38
CA GLY A 65 -12.38 -3.38 -0.53
C GLY A 65 -13.44 -4.25 0.15
N MET A 66 -13.07 -5.51 0.44
CA MET A 66 -13.96 -6.46 1.10
C MET A 66 -13.29 -7.11 2.31
N GLY A 67 -14.05 -7.33 3.38
CA GLY A 67 -13.57 -7.97 4.61
C GLY A 67 -12.27 -7.33 5.12
N GLY A 68 -11.21 -8.13 5.25
CA GLY A 68 -9.90 -7.66 5.73
C GLY A 68 -9.24 -6.57 4.88
N ALA A 69 -9.70 -6.33 3.65
CA ALA A 69 -9.17 -5.26 2.80
C ALA A 69 -9.81 -3.88 3.04
N ILE A 70 -10.91 -3.80 3.81
CA ILE A 70 -11.62 -2.54 4.09
C ILE A 70 -10.69 -1.50 4.71
N TYR A 71 -9.89 -1.91 5.70
CA TYR A 71 -8.90 -1.03 6.34
C TYR A 71 -7.90 -0.45 5.32
N ASN A 72 -7.42 -1.27 4.40
CA ASN A 72 -6.51 -0.82 3.35
C ASN A 72 -7.18 0.17 2.39
N ALA A 73 -8.44 -0.08 2.00
CA ALA A 73 -9.18 0.81 1.10
C ALA A 73 -9.36 2.21 1.71
N VAL A 74 -9.70 2.28 3.01
CA VAL A 74 -9.79 3.55 3.74
C VAL A 74 -8.43 4.25 3.78
N ASN A 75 -7.36 3.56 4.18
CA ASN A 75 -6.02 4.17 4.24
C ASN A 75 -5.54 4.70 2.89
N ILE A 76 -5.79 3.95 1.80
CA ILE A 76 -5.43 4.37 0.45
C ILE A 76 -6.19 5.65 0.10
N ALA A 77 -7.51 5.71 0.34
CA ALA A 77 -8.31 6.90 0.08
C ALA A 77 -7.83 8.12 0.89
N GLU A 78 -7.53 7.95 2.18
CA GLU A 78 -7.02 9.02 3.04
C GLU A 78 -5.67 9.57 2.54
N ILE A 79 -4.77 8.70 2.08
CA ILE A 79 -3.49 9.14 1.52
C ILE A 79 -3.69 9.87 0.19
N VAL A 80 -4.60 9.39 -0.68
CA VAL A 80 -4.89 10.03 -1.97
C VAL A 80 -5.46 11.44 -1.77
N LYS A 81 -6.44 11.62 -0.85
CA LYS A 81 -7.00 12.95 -0.52
C LYS A 81 -5.97 13.92 0.04
N ARG A 82 -4.93 13.43 0.72
CA ARG A 82 -3.83 14.27 1.21
C ARG A 82 -2.81 14.65 0.16
N ARG A 83 -2.82 14.00 -1.01
CA ARG A 83 -1.86 14.25 -2.10
C ARG A 83 -2.47 14.94 -3.31
N VAL A 84 -3.80 14.89 -3.43
CA VAL A 84 -4.56 15.49 -4.52
C VAL A 84 -5.64 16.35 -3.90
N GLU A 85 -5.55 17.66 -4.13
CA GLU A 85 -6.50 18.63 -3.62
C GLU A 85 -7.88 18.51 -4.30
N GLY A 86 -8.91 19.06 -3.64
CA GLY A 86 -10.24 19.24 -4.24
C GLY A 86 -11.05 17.95 -4.43
N LEU A 87 -10.68 16.84 -3.79
CA LEU A 87 -11.40 15.58 -3.94
C LEU A 87 -12.64 15.50 -3.04
N HIS A 88 -13.81 15.57 -3.66
CA HIS A 88 -15.09 15.16 -3.07
C HIS A 88 -15.12 13.66 -2.86
N GLN A 89 -15.76 13.20 -1.80
CA GLN A 89 -15.87 11.79 -1.48
C GLN A 89 -17.33 11.36 -1.31
N ILE A 90 -17.65 10.15 -1.79
CA ILE A 90 -18.81 9.38 -1.33
C ILE A 90 -18.32 8.00 -0.87
N THR A 91 -18.72 7.59 0.33
CA THR A 91 -18.48 6.25 0.86
C THR A 91 -19.78 5.46 0.95
N VAL A 92 -19.80 4.29 0.31
CA VAL A 92 -20.87 3.31 0.40
C VAL A 92 -20.36 2.09 1.13
N ILE A 93 -21.08 1.64 2.14
CA ILE A 93 -20.83 0.40 2.87
C ILE A 93 -21.97 -0.54 2.56
N ASP A 94 -21.65 -1.77 2.17
CA ASP A 94 -22.64 -2.79 1.86
C ASP A 94 -22.17 -4.15 2.39
N SER A 95 -22.90 -5.21 2.05
CA SER A 95 -22.52 -6.57 2.37
C SER A 95 -22.94 -7.52 1.26
N GLU A 96 -21.99 -8.30 0.77
CA GLU A 96 -22.21 -9.29 -0.27
C GLU A 96 -22.24 -10.70 0.31
N VAL A 97 -23.05 -11.58 -0.27
CA VAL A 97 -23.09 -13.00 0.11
C VAL A 97 -22.09 -13.76 -0.75
N MET A 98 -20.97 -14.17 -0.14
CA MET A 98 -19.98 -15.01 -0.80
C MET A 98 -20.28 -16.48 -0.55
N LYS A 99 -20.17 -17.29 -1.60
CA LYS A 99 -20.31 -18.75 -1.55
C LYS A 99 -18.93 -19.39 -1.50
N ASP A 100 -18.62 -20.03 -0.38
CA ASP A 100 -17.39 -20.78 -0.23
C ASP A 100 -17.69 -22.27 -0.39
N GLU A 101 -16.99 -22.92 -1.32
CA GLU A 101 -17.09 -24.37 -1.51
C GLU A 101 -16.09 -25.11 -0.61
N TYR A 102 -16.53 -26.24 -0.08
CA TYR A 102 -15.78 -27.11 0.82
C TYR A 102 -15.85 -28.55 0.33
N GLU A 103 -14.69 -29.18 0.17
CA GLU A 103 -14.59 -30.60 -0.13
C GLU A 103 -14.41 -31.40 1.17
N PRO A 104 -14.99 -32.60 1.26
CA PRO A 104 -14.76 -33.49 2.38
C PRO A 104 -13.31 -34.00 2.38
N ILE A 105 -12.69 -34.06 3.55
CA ILE A 105 -11.35 -34.63 3.74
C ILE A 105 -11.37 -36.15 3.52
N ASP A 106 -12.47 -36.80 3.89
CA ASP A 106 -12.71 -38.23 3.69
C ASP A 106 -14.03 -38.45 2.94
N ARG A 107 -13.93 -38.75 1.64
CA ARG A 107 -15.08 -38.97 0.75
C ARG A 107 -15.91 -40.21 1.11
N THR A 108 -15.36 -41.13 1.91
CA THR A 108 -16.09 -42.33 2.34
C THR A 108 -17.08 -42.03 3.46
N LYS A 109 -16.80 -41.02 4.29
CA LYS A 109 -17.69 -40.55 5.36
C LYS A 109 -18.66 -39.48 4.88
N ASN A 110 -18.19 -38.62 3.99
CA ASN A 110 -18.95 -37.49 3.45
C ASN A 110 -18.79 -37.50 1.92
N PRO A 111 -19.79 -37.94 1.13
CA PRO A 111 -19.63 -38.10 -0.31
C PRO A 111 -19.60 -36.76 -1.08
N ASP A 112 -20.31 -35.75 -0.58
CA ASP A 112 -20.63 -34.53 -1.32
C ASP A 112 -19.82 -33.31 -0.86
N ASN A 113 -19.57 -32.39 -1.79
CA ASN A 113 -19.06 -31.06 -1.48
C ASN A 113 -20.17 -30.23 -0.80
N GLN A 114 -19.78 -29.30 0.08
CA GLN A 114 -20.71 -28.39 0.73
C GLN A 114 -20.43 -26.94 0.34
N ILE A 115 -21.50 -26.17 0.13
CA ILE A 115 -21.44 -24.73 -0.12
C ILE A 115 -21.89 -24.02 1.15
N VAL A 116 -21.03 -23.15 1.69
CA VAL A 116 -21.34 -22.31 2.84
C VAL A 116 -21.43 -20.87 2.37
N GLU A 117 -22.59 -20.27 2.62
CA GLU A 117 -22.81 -18.85 2.41
C GLU A 117 -22.31 -18.05 3.62
N ARG A 118 -21.46 -17.06 3.37
CA ARG A 118 -21.09 -16.06 4.37
C ARG A 118 -21.38 -14.66 3.87
N LYS A 119 -21.93 -13.83 4.74
CA LYS A 119 -22.09 -12.40 4.50
C LYS A 119 -20.76 -11.69 4.74
N VAL A 120 -20.33 -10.87 3.79
CA VAL A 120 -19.03 -10.20 3.78
C VAL A 120 -19.26 -8.71 3.59
N SER A 121 -18.80 -7.90 4.54
CA SER A 121 -18.88 -6.46 4.40
C SER A 121 -17.99 -5.97 3.25
N THR A 122 -18.50 -4.99 2.51
CA THR A 122 -17.81 -4.32 1.41
C THR A 122 -17.81 -2.81 1.64
N ILE A 123 -16.80 -2.14 1.12
CA ILE A 123 -16.71 -0.68 1.08
C ILE A 123 -16.39 -0.24 -0.34
N LEU A 124 -17.04 0.83 -0.78
CA LEU A 124 -16.75 1.54 -2.02
C LEU A 124 -16.59 3.02 -1.70
N ILE A 125 -15.40 3.56 -1.99
CA ILE A 125 -15.06 4.97 -1.82
C ILE A 125 -14.88 5.57 -3.21
N THR A 126 -15.72 6.54 -3.56
CA THR A 126 -15.57 7.32 -4.78
C THR A 126 -14.88 8.63 -4.42
N LEU A 127 -13.76 8.94 -5.07
CA LEU A 127 -13.07 10.22 -4.97
C LEU A 127 -13.20 10.95 -6.30
N SER A 128 -13.68 12.20 -6.30
CA SER A 128 -13.93 12.97 -7.52
C SER A 128 -13.48 14.42 -7.40
N ARG A 129 -12.88 14.98 -8.45
CA ARG A 129 -12.63 16.43 -8.56
C ARG A 129 -13.92 17.21 -8.81
N ASN A 130 -14.95 16.55 -9.34
CA ASN A 130 -16.24 17.15 -9.57
C ASN A 130 -17.11 17.03 -8.33
N GLN A 131 -17.97 18.01 -8.10
CA GLN A 131 -18.89 17.98 -6.96
C GLN A 131 -19.80 16.75 -7.06
N LEU A 132 -19.82 15.96 -5.99
CA LEU A 132 -20.74 14.84 -5.81
C LEU A 132 -22.03 15.30 -5.12
N ASP A 133 -23.04 14.44 -5.10
CA ASP A 133 -24.31 14.72 -4.43
C ASP A 133 -24.12 14.93 -2.91
N LYS A 134 -24.28 16.19 -2.47
CA LYS A 134 -24.15 16.59 -1.07
C LYS A 134 -25.26 16.03 -0.17
N SER A 135 -26.39 15.62 -0.75
CA SER A 135 -27.49 15.00 0.01
C SER A 135 -27.25 13.52 0.30
N ASN A 136 -26.25 12.92 -0.34
CA ASN A 136 -25.88 11.53 -0.10
C ASN A 136 -25.34 11.35 1.32
N PRO A 137 -25.82 10.37 2.10
CA PRO A 137 -25.38 10.16 3.49
C PRO A 137 -23.90 9.79 3.62
N GLY A 138 -23.28 9.27 2.56
CA GLY A 138 -21.86 8.93 2.50
C GLY A 138 -20.98 10.08 2.01
N TYR A 139 -21.53 11.25 1.73
CA TYR A 139 -20.80 12.38 1.17
C TYR A 139 -19.85 13.04 2.19
N GLN A 140 -18.67 13.43 1.72
CA GLN A 140 -17.70 14.23 2.46
C GLN A 140 -17.08 15.29 1.55
N GLU A 141 -16.93 16.51 2.08
CA GLU A 141 -16.31 17.63 1.37
C GLU A 141 -14.80 17.45 1.19
N PRO A 142 -14.18 18.12 0.19
CA PRO A 142 -12.74 18.10 0.01
C PRO A 142 -11.98 18.54 1.27
N LEU A 143 -10.78 17.98 1.45
CA LEU A 143 -9.89 18.45 2.51
C LEU A 143 -9.48 19.92 2.26
N PRO A 144 -9.38 20.73 3.33
CA PRO A 144 -8.76 22.05 3.25
C PRO A 144 -7.36 21.99 2.64
N ALA A 145 -7.00 23.00 1.82
CA ALA A 145 -5.74 23.00 1.06
C ALA A 145 -4.48 22.94 1.94
N ASP A 146 -4.53 23.49 3.16
CA ASP A 146 -3.45 23.43 4.15
C ASP A 146 -3.18 22.01 4.68
N GLN A 147 -4.13 21.09 4.51
CA GLN A 147 -3.99 19.69 4.91
C GLN A 147 -3.55 18.77 3.75
N VAL A 148 -3.47 19.32 2.54
CA VAL A 148 -3.01 18.61 1.34
C VAL A 148 -1.53 18.90 1.16
N THR A 149 -0.70 17.87 1.29
CA THR A 149 0.72 17.93 0.99
C THR A 149 0.92 17.31 -0.37
N GLU A 150 1.10 18.17 -1.39
CA GLU A 150 1.45 17.70 -2.73
C GLU A 150 2.71 16.82 -2.63
N GLN A 151 2.64 15.64 -3.23
CA GLN A 151 3.77 14.72 -3.23
C GLN A 151 4.93 15.39 -3.99
N GLU A 152 6.06 15.64 -3.32
CA GLU A 152 7.30 16.00 -4.01
C GLU A 152 7.55 14.97 -5.13
N LYS A 153 7.59 15.45 -6.37
CA LYS A 153 7.89 14.62 -7.53
C LYS A 153 9.24 13.98 -7.28
N ARG A 154 9.25 12.66 -7.03
CA ARG A 154 10.50 11.91 -7.00
C ARG A 154 11.08 11.93 -8.40
N GLU A 155 12.25 12.55 -8.54
CA GLU A 155 13.00 12.47 -9.79
C GLU A 155 13.31 10.98 -10.07
N PRO A 156 13.05 10.49 -11.28
CA PRO A 156 13.37 9.12 -11.66
C PRO A 156 14.90 8.96 -11.72
N GLY A 157 15.52 8.56 -10.60
CA GLY A 157 16.96 8.35 -10.51
C GLY A 157 17.49 8.03 -9.12
N GLU A 158 16.79 8.41 -8.05
CA GLU A 158 17.22 8.10 -6.68
C GLU A 158 16.87 6.65 -6.29
N SER A 159 17.70 5.74 -6.79
CA SER A 159 17.87 4.42 -6.21
C SER A 159 18.11 4.60 -4.71
N ARG A 160 17.27 3.96 -3.88
CA ARG A 160 17.44 3.93 -2.42
C ARG A 160 18.87 3.48 -2.11
N GLY A 161 19.71 4.42 -1.71
CA GLY A 161 21.05 4.17 -1.22
C GLY A 161 20.98 3.17 -0.07
N GLU A 162 21.40 1.95 -0.38
CA GLU A 162 21.72 0.89 0.54
C GLU A 162 22.82 1.42 1.49
N GLY A 163 22.46 1.75 2.73
CA GLY A 163 23.42 2.44 3.59
C GLY A 163 22.90 2.85 4.97
N ARG A 164 22.44 1.89 5.78
CA ARG A 164 22.48 2.06 7.24
C ARG A 164 23.23 0.89 7.85
N GLY A 165 24.49 1.17 8.18
CA GLY A 165 25.50 0.24 8.62
C GLY A 165 25.14 -0.49 9.91
N ARG A 166 25.45 -1.78 9.92
CA ARG A 166 25.69 -2.58 11.11
C ARG A 166 27.16 -2.97 11.11
N GLY A 167 27.76 -2.87 12.29
CA GLY A 167 29.20 -2.79 12.49
C GLY A 167 30.01 -4.02 12.07
N GLY A 168 31.32 -3.80 11.92
CA GLY A 168 32.28 -4.85 11.63
C GLY A 168 33.71 -4.35 11.59
N ARG A 169 34.38 -4.44 12.73
CA ARG A 169 35.84 -4.43 12.98
C ARG A 169 36.77 -4.52 11.75
N GLY A 170 37.70 -3.56 11.69
CA GLY A 170 39.13 -3.83 11.55
C GLY A 170 39.66 -4.14 10.14
N GLY A 171 40.56 -3.29 9.63
CA GLY A 171 41.31 -3.63 8.42
C GLY A 171 42.13 -2.49 7.85
N ARG A 172 43.36 -2.35 8.33
CA ARG A 172 44.41 -1.49 7.78
C ARG A 172 44.58 -1.71 6.26
N ARG A 173 44.52 -0.64 5.46
CA ARG A 173 45.44 -0.34 4.34
C ARG A 173 45.10 1.00 3.71
N GLY A 174 45.65 2.06 4.30
CA GLY A 174 45.87 3.31 3.58
C GLY A 174 47.00 3.13 2.57
N GLY A 175 46.89 3.80 1.43
CA GLY A 175 48.01 3.91 0.49
C GLY A 175 47.63 4.41 -0.90
N ARG A 176 47.41 5.73 -1.05
CA ARG A 176 47.92 6.47 -2.23
C ARG A 176 47.71 7.99 -2.12
N GLY A 177 48.84 8.71 -2.13
CA GLY A 177 49.06 10.05 -2.71
C GLY A 177 48.31 11.21 -2.06
N GLY A 178 48.93 12.28 -1.59
CA GLY A 178 50.19 12.93 -1.98
C GLY A 178 49.96 14.45 -1.92
N ARG A 179 51.06 15.24 -1.83
CA ARG A 179 51.18 16.70 -1.59
C ARG A 179 51.37 17.00 -0.08
N GLY A 180 52.52 17.44 0.45
CA GLY A 180 53.68 18.12 -0.14
C GLY A 180 53.64 19.62 0.21
N ARG A 181 54.28 20.00 1.33
CA ARG A 181 54.75 21.33 1.83
C ARG A 181 55.16 21.06 3.30
N GLY A 182 56.37 21.23 3.80
CA GLY A 182 57.45 22.18 3.54
C GLY A 182 57.79 22.85 4.89
N GLU A 183 59.07 22.93 5.25
CA GLU A 183 59.69 23.58 6.43
C GLU A 183 59.48 22.93 7.82
N GLY A 184 60.47 22.73 8.68
CA GLY A 184 61.85 23.20 8.71
C GLY A 184 62.23 23.72 10.11
N ARG A 185 63.01 22.91 10.87
CA ARG A 185 63.95 23.30 11.95
C ARG A 185 63.42 24.01 13.22
N GLY A 186 63.66 23.37 14.37
CA GLY A 186 63.64 24.01 15.68
C GLY A 186 64.28 23.16 16.78
N ARG A 187 65.60 23.35 17.00
CA ARG A 187 66.34 22.90 18.21
C ARG A 187 65.83 23.66 19.44
N GLY A 188 65.85 23.03 20.62
CA GLY A 188 66.14 23.75 21.86
C GLY A 188 65.36 23.36 23.12
N GLY A 189 65.97 22.50 23.94
CA GLY A 189 66.35 22.80 25.32
C GLY A 189 65.29 22.97 26.43
N ARG A 190 65.44 22.15 27.47
CA ARG A 190 65.24 22.34 28.94
C ARG A 190 64.75 20.98 29.49
N GLY A 191 65.53 20.15 30.16
CA GLY A 191 66.51 20.47 31.20
C GLY A 191 65.77 20.75 32.51
N ARG A 192 65.49 19.72 33.30
CA ARG A 192 65.35 19.74 34.77
C ARG A 192 65.50 18.30 35.29
N GLY A 193 66.64 18.03 35.92
CA GLY A 193 66.76 16.94 36.88
C GLY A 193 66.24 17.37 38.24
N ARG A 194 65.98 16.38 39.09
CA ARG A 194 66.29 16.37 40.51
C ARG A 194 66.29 14.92 40.98
N ASP A 195 67.46 14.52 41.46
CA ASP A 195 67.75 13.75 42.68
C ASP A 195 66.77 12.66 43.12
#